data_AF-A0A7U9SXL0-F1
#
_entry.id   AF-A0A7U9SXL0-F1
#
_cell.length_a   1.000
_cell.length_b   1.000
_cell.length_c   1.000
_cell.angle_alpha   90.00
_cell.angle_beta   90.00
_cell.angle_gamma   90.00
#
_symmetry.space_group_name_H-M   'P 1'
#
loop_
_entity.id
_entity.type
_entity.pdbx_description
1 polymer ?
#
loop_
_entity_poly.entity_id
_entity_poly.type
_entity_poly.pdbx_seq_one_letter_code
_entity_poly.pdbx_strand_id
1 'polypeptide(L)'
;MIVCPHCGCHLTGFKRRHKCKDGHITEYKRYKCEKKYGEPHRAPSLTEHLLEAYLLDHVYPELNRCIFEIKEHEKKLVKKKDNSVKIMAELERLNLLFQKGRISMDYYDDQYTRLEKELESERTDNIITVESFNPIKEKLTGNWREIYDQLDYSHRKAFWKSIIKEICLDPDTHKISGFKFLVNGCSN
;
A
#
# COMPACT_ATOMS: atom_id res chain seq x y z
N MET A 1 -3.35 11.27 1.64
CA MET A 1 -3.10 10.63 0.33
C MET A 1 -1.65 10.78 -0.08
N ILE A 2 -1.10 11.96 -0.39
CA ILE A 2 0.33 12.08 -0.75
C ILE A 2 1.17 12.18 0.53
N VAL A 3 2.17 11.32 0.67
CA VAL A 3 2.99 11.22 1.88
C VAL A 3 4.43 11.66 1.60
N CYS A 4 4.99 12.44 2.53
CA CYS A 4 6.36 12.90 2.47
C CYS A 4 7.31 11.72 2.79
N PRO A 5 8.31 11.43 1.93
CA PRO A 5 9.23 10.32 2.17
C PRO A 5 10.22 10.57 3.30
N HIS A 6 10.37 11.82 3.74
CA HIS A 6 11.33 12.21 4.78
C HIS A 6 10.71 12.22 6.18
N CYS A 7 9.50 12.75 6.31
CA CYS A 7 8.87 12.98 7.63
C CYS A 7 7.55 12.23 7.82
N GLY A 8 7.09 11.46 6.83
CA GLY A 8 5.82 10.71 6.88
C GLY A 8 4.56 11.57 6.92
N CYS A 9 4.67 12.90 7.01
CA CYS A 9 3.53 13.79 7.00
C CYS A 9 2.88 13.86 5.61
N HIS A 10 1.58 14.13 5.60
CA HIS A 10 0.86 14.37 4.36
C HIS A 10 1.25 15.70 3.73
N LEU A 11 1.34 15.73 2.39
CA LEU A 11 1.52 16.99 1.67
C LEU A 11 0.20 17.77 1.62
N THR A 12 0.31 19.09 1.72
CA THR A 12 -0.82 20.03 1.69
C THR A 12 -0.92 20.72 0.34
N GLY A 13 -2.14 20.81 -0.16
CA GLY A 13 -2.47 21.49 -1.41
C GLY A 13 -2.41 23.00 -1.26
N PHE A 14 -1.80 23.67 -2.23
CA PHE A 14 -1.75 25.13 -2.33
C PHE A 14 -1.82 25.55 -3.80
N LYS A 15 -2.16 26.82 -4.01
CA LYS A 15 -2.17 27.41 -5.35
C LYS A 15 -0.97 28.33 -5.52
N ARG A 16 -0.23 28.16 -6.61
CA ARG A 16 0.85 29.06 -7.01
C ARG A 16 0.34 29.94 -8.14
N ARG A 17 0.35 31.25 -7.94
CA ARG A 17 0.03 32.24 -8.97
C ARG A 17 1.30 32.76 -9.60
N HIS A 18 1.30 32.92 -10.91
CA HIS A 18 2.39 33.48 -11.70
C HIS A 18 1.85 34.53 -12.65
N LYS A 19 2.43 35.72 -12.64
CA LYS A 19 2.07 36.78 -13.58
C LYS A 19 2.92 36.63 -14.84
N CYS A 20 2.27 36.39 -15.97
CA CYS A 20 2.90 36.31 -17.28
C CYS A 20 3.41 37.69 -17.72
N LYS A 21 4.32 37.70 -18.71
CA LYS A 21 4.86 38.94 -19.28
C LYS A 21 3.75 39.82 -19.88
N ASP A 22 2.71 39.18 -20.42
CA ASP A 22 1.55 39.84 -21.04
C ASP A 22 0.49 40.30 -20.01
N GLY A 23 0.79 40.24 -18.71
CA GLY A 23 -0.09 40.70 -17.63
C GLY A 23 -1.12 39.68 -17.13
N HIS A 24 -1.38 38.60 -17.88
CA HIS A 24 -2.24 37.50 -17.46
C HIS A 24 -1.71 36.78 -16.19
N ILE A 25 -2.60 36.29 -15.32
CA ILE A 25 -2.23 35.54 -14.12
C ILE A 25 -2.55 34.07 -14.34
N THR A 26 -1.54 33.22 -14.37
CA THR A 26 -1.70 31.76 -14.42
C THR A 26 -1.66 31.17 -13.02
N GLU A 27 -2.62 30.30 -12.70
CA GLU A 27 -2.75 29.63 -11.41
C GLU A 27 -2.49 28.12 -11.55
N TYR A 28 -1.60 27.58 -10.72
CA TYR A 28 -1.24 26.17 -10.72
C TYR A 28 -1.48 25.56 -9.34
N LYS A 29 -2.16 24.42 -9.30
CA LYS A 29 -2.36 23.65 -8.06
C LYS A 29 -1.16 22.74 -7.82
N ARG A 30 -0.64 22.78 -6.58
CA ARG A 30 0.56 22.06 -6.17
C ARG A 30 0.39 21.50 -4.76
N TYR A 31 1.21 20.51 -4.44
CA TYR A 31 1.33 19.92 -3.12
C TYR A 31 2.73 20.18 -2.56
N LYS A 32 2.85 20.46 -1.27
CA LYS A 32 4.13 20.62 -0.57
C LYS A 32 4.06 20.00 0.83
N CYS A 33 5.19 19.57 1.36
CA CYS A 33 5.27 19.19 2.77
C CYS A 33 5.15 20.46 3.65
N GLU A 34 4.32 20.41 4.70
CA GLU A 34 4.17 21.52 5.65
C GLU A 34 5.42 21.71 6.52
N LYS A 35 6.08 20.60 6.90
CA LYS A 35 7.32 20.60 7.70
C LYS A 35 8.56 21.10 6.95
N LYS A 36 8.41 21.60 5.72
CA LYS A 36 9.48 22.17 4.89
C LYS A 36 10.38 23.17 5.62
N TYR A 37 9.80 23.91 6.56
CA TYR A 37 10.47 25.01 7.24
C TYR A 37 10.99 24.64 8.64
N GLY A 38 10.72 23.42 9.13
CA GLY A 38 11.02 23.01 10.51
C GLY A 38 12.04 21.88 10.66
N GLU A 39 12.25 21.04 9.63
CA GLU A 39 13.21 19.94 9.64
C GLU A 39 14.21 20.08 8.47
N PRO A 40 15.45 19.56 8.57
CA PRO A 40 16.50 19.73 7.58
C PRO A 40 16.33 18.74 6.42
N HIS A 41 15.14 18.66 5.81
CA HIS A 41 14.94 17.84 4.63
C HIS A 41 14.39 18.69 3.49
N ARG A 42 14.92 18.47 2.26
CA ARG A 42 14.40 19.13 1.07
C ARG A 42 12.94 18.70 0.90
N ALA A 43 12.01 19.61 1.16
CA ALA A 43 10.60 19.26 1.11
C ALA A 43 10.16 19.00 -0.33
N PRO A 44 9.55 17.82 -0.60
CA PRO A 44 9.02 17.52 -1.92
C PRO A 44 7.92 18.52 -2.28
N SER A 45 7.86 18.87 -3.57
CA SER A 45 6.75 19.62 -4.13
C SER A 45 6.31 18.99 -5.44
N LEU A 46 5.00 18.78 -5.59
CA LEU A 46 4.43 18.10 -6.74
C LEU A 46 3.36 18.97 -7.39
N THR A 47 3.31 18.98 -8.71
CA THR A 47 2.22 19.65 -9.45
C THR A 47 1.07 18.68 -9.61
N GLU A 48 -0.17 19.11 -9.37
CA GLU A 48 -1.34 18.24 -9.43
C GLU A 48 -1.54 17.61 -10.81
N HIS A 49 -1.29 18.37 -11.88
CA HIS A 49 -1.37 17.85 -13.25
C HIS A 49 -0.42 16.66 -13.51
N LEU A 50 0.83 16.73 -12.99
CA LEU A 50 1.79 15.63 -13.13
C LEU A 50 1.38 14.41 -12.30
N LEU A 51 0.77 14.65 -11.13
CA LEU A 51 0.20 13.59 -10.32
C LEU A 51 -0.94 12.89 -11.05
N GLU A 52 -1.91 13.65 -11.54
CA GLU A 52 -3.08 13.11 -12.22
C GLU A 52 -2.69 12.34 -13.48
N ALA A 53 -1.78 12.88 -14.29
CA ALA A 53 -1.24 12.18 -15.46
C ALA A 53 -0.58 10.84 -15.08
N TYR A 54 0.28 10.84 -14.06
CA TYR A 54 0.91 9.61 -13.58
C TYR A 54 -0.14 8.57 -13.13
N LEU A 55 -1.13 8.99 -12.34
CA LEU A 55 -2.18 8.09 -11.86
C LEU A 55 -3.01 7.52 -13.02
N LEU A 56 -3.39 8.35 -13.99
CA LEU A 56 -4.11 7.90 -15.18
C LEU A 56 -3.31 6.83 -15.91
N ASP A 57 -2.02 7.03 -16.12
CA ASP A 57 -1.18 6.10 -16.89
C ASP A 57 -0.92 4.79 -16.14
N HIS A 58 -0.79 4.83 -14.81
CA HIS A 58 -0.30 3.70 -14.03
C HIS A 58 -1.37 2.95 -13.24
N VAL A 59 -2.55 3.54 -12.97
CA VAL A 59 -3.58 2.91 -12.10
C VAL A 59 -4.02 1.53 -12.60
N TYR A 60 -4.24 1.37 -13.90
CA TYR A 60 -4.73 0.10 -14.46
C TYR A 60 -3.62 -0.97 -14.56
N PRO A 61 -2.41 -0.66 -15.07
CA PRO A 61 -1.29 -1.60 -15.01
C PRO A 61 -0.96 -2.05 -13.59
N GLU A 62 -0.89 -1.13 -12.62
CA GLU A 62 -0.58 -1.45 -11.22
C GLU A 62 -1.67 -2.32 -10.59
N LEU A 63 -2.95 -2.07 -10.88
CA LEU A 63 -4.05 -2.92 -10.42
C LEU A 63 -3.88 -4.36 -10.90
N ASN A 64 -3.61 -4.55 -12.20
CA ASN A 64 -3.39 -5.87 -12.77
C ASN A 64 -2.16 -6.55 -12.17
N ARG A 65 -1.08 -5.80 -11.92
CA ARG A 65 0.12 -6.34 -11.27
C ARG A 65 -0.19 -6.86 -9.88
N CYS A 66 -0.88 -6.07 -9.04
CA CYS A 66 -1.27 -6.49 -7.70
C CYS A 66 -2.15 -7.75 -7.71
N ILE A 67 -3.17 -7.80 -8.59
CA ILE A 67 -4.03 -8.97 -8.73
C ILE A 67 -3.23 -10.20 -9.18
N PHE A 68 -2.28 -10.03 -10.10
CA PHE A 68 -1.43 -11.11 -10.57
C PHE A 68 -0.51 -11.65 -9.46
N GLU A 69 0.15 -10.77 -8.71
CA GLU A 69 1.03 -11.13 -7.59
C GLU A 69 0.27 -11.95 -6.53
N ILE A 70 -0.95 -11.54 -6.19
CA ILE A 70 -1.81 -12.25 -5.25
C ILE A 70 -2.18 -13.64 -5.78
N LYS A 71 -2.61 -13.74 -7.05
CA LYS A 71 -2.94 -15.04 -7.66
C LYS A 71 -1.73 -15.98 -7.72
N GLU A 72 -0.55 -15.46 -8.00
CA GLU A 72 0.68 -16.26 -7.99
C GLU A 72 1.04 -16.70 -6.57
N HIS A 73 0.81 -15.84 -5.58
CA HIS A 73 0.96 -16.20 -4.17
C HIS A 73 -0.01 -17.31 -3.76
N GLU A 74 -1.30 -17.16 -4.06
CA GLU A 74 -2.34 -18.17 -3.79
C GLU A 74 -2.00 -19.51 -4.46
N LYS A 75 -1.56 -19.52 -5.73
CA LYS A 75 -1.12 -20.74 -6.41
C LYS A 75 0.08 -21.39 -5.73
N LYS A 76 1.03 -20.61 -5.21
CA LYS A 76 2.19 -21.13 -4.47
C LYS A 76 1.76 -21.73 -3.14
N LEU A 77 0.82 -21.10 -2.43
CA LEU A 77 0.25 -21.64 -1.20
C LEU A 77 -0.48 -22.97 -1.44
N VAL A 78 -1.33 -23.05 -2.47
CA VAL A 78 -2.01 -24.31 -2.85
C VAL A 78 -1.01 -25.44 -3.19
N LYS A 79 0.17 -25.09 -3.72
CA LYS A 79 1.25 -26.06 -4.01
C LYS A 79 2.11 -26.39 -2.79
N LYS A 80 2.18 -25.51 -1.80
CA LYS A 80 2.89 -25.77 -0.54
C LYS A 80 2.07 -26.77 0.25
N LYS A 81 2.69 -27.87 0.65
CA LYS A 81 2.01 -28.87 1.49
C LYS A 81 1.74 -28.21 2.83
N ASP A 82 0.47 -28.11 3.22
CA ASP A 82 0.08 -27.61 4.53
C ASP A 82 0.77 -28.45 5.61
N ASN A 83 1.77 -27.86 6.26
CA ASN A 83 2.54 -28.50 7.32
C ASN A 83 1.98 -28.14 8.70
N SER A 84 0.90 -27.36 8.80
CA SER A 84 0.30 -26.94 10.08
C SER A 84 -0.02 -28.14 10.96
N VAL A 85 -0.57 -29.22 10.38
CA VAL A 85 -0.87 -30.47 11.08
C VAL A 85 0.40 -31.11 11.67
N LYS A 86 1.52 -31.07 10.94
CA LYS A 86 2.80 -31.62 11.43
C LYS A 86 3.39 -30.76 12.53
N ILE A 87 3.35 -29.44 12.37
CA ILE A 87 3.86 -28.48 13.36
C ILE A 87 3.03 -28.59 14.66
N MET A 88 1.71 -28.73 14.55
CA MET A 88 0.82 -28.96 15.69
C MET A 88 1.13 -30.28 16.41
N ALA A 89 1.37 -31.36 15.67
CA ALA A 89 1.79 -32.64 16.25
C ALA A 89 3.16 -32.54 16.94
N GLU A 90 4.08 -31.72 16.42
CA GLU A 90 5.39 -31.49 17.03
C GLU A 90 5.29 -30.66 18.32
N LEU A 91 4.44 -29.62 18.34
CA LEU A 91 4.09 -28.88 19.56
C LEU A 91 3.51 -29.81 20.64
N GLU A 92 2.59 -30.69 20.27
CA GLU A 92 2.01 -31.66 21.22
C GLU A 92 3.09 -32.61 21.79
N ARG A 93 4.01 -33.07 20.95
CA ARG A 93 5.15 -33.90 21.38
C ARG A 93 6.09 -33.12 22.30
N LEU A 94 6.38 -31.85 21.99
CA LEU A 94 7.22 -30.97 22.81
C LEU A 94 6.60 -30.79 24.20
N ASN A 95 5.29 -30.52 24.26
CA ASN A 95 4.53 -30.39 25.50
C ASN A 95 4.62 -31.67 26.35
N LEU A 96 4.46 -32.84 25.73
CA LEU A 96 4.54 -34.13 26.42
C LEU A 96 5.94 -34.39 26.99
N LEU A 97 7.00 -34.06 26.26
CA LEU A 97 8.39 -34.23 26.72
C LEU A 97 8.69 -33.35 27.94
N PHE A 98 8.22 -32.10 27.91
CA PHE A 98 8.36 -31.17 29.02
C PHE A 98 7.59 -31.64 30.26
N GLN A 99 6.32 -32.03 30.11
CA GLN A 99 5.51 -32.56 31.21
C GLN A 99 6.12 -33.82 31.86
N LYS A 100 6.79 -34.66 31.07
CA LYS A 100 7.51 -35.85 31.56
C LYS A 100 8.88 -35.51 32.20
N GLY A 101 9.24 -34.23 32.30
CA GLY A 101 10.51 -33.76 32.87
C GLY A 101 11.74 -34.18 32.07
N ARG A 102 11.60 -34.42 30.75
CA ARG A 102 12.69 -34.92 29.89
C ARG A 102 13.56 -33.80 29.30
N ILE A 103 13.09 -32.56 29.37
CA ILE A 103 13.76 -31.37 28.83
C ILE A 103 13.64 -30.21 29.82
N SER A 104 14.54 -29.23 29.72
CA SER A 104 14.51 -28.02 30.55
C SER A 104 13.47 -27.01 30.07
N MET A 105 13.10 -26.07 30.95
CA MET A 105 12.23 -24.94 30.61
C MET A 105 12.82 -24.08 29.49
N ASP A 106 14.08 -23.70 29.60
CA ASP A 106 14.74 -22.85 28.59
C ASP A 106 14.69 -23.48 27.18
N TYR A 107 14.94 -24.79 27.09
CA TYR A 107 14.85 -25.50 25.81
C TYR A 107 13.41 -25.59 25.30
N TYR A 108 12.45 -25.80 26.20
CA TYR A 108 11.03 -25.82 25.85
C TYR A 108 10.59 -24.47 25.29
N ASP A 109 10.89 -23.36 25.96
CA ASP A 109 10.49 -22.01 25.53
C ASP A 109 11.09 -21.63 24.17
N ASP A 110 12.37 -21.93 23.95
CA ASP A 110 13.05 -21.69 22.67
C ASP A 110 12.39 -22.47 21.53
N GLN A 111 12.13 -23.76 21.73
CA GLN A 111 11.51 -24.61 20.71
C GLN A 111 10.04 -24.27 20.48
N TYR A 112 9.31 -23.94 21.54
CA TYR A 112 7.91 -23.54 21.45
C TYR A 112 7.79 -22.25 20.66
N THR A 113 8.60 -21.23 20.98
CA THR A 113 8.65 -19.96 20.24
C THR A 113 8.98 -20.18 18.77
N ARG A 114 9.93 -21.07 18.46
CA ARG A 114 10.31 -21.41 17.09
C ARG A 114 9.14 -22.03 16.31
N LEU A 115 8.50 -23.05 16.89
CA LEU A 115 7.39 -23.78 16.25
C LEU A 115 6.13 -22.92 16.14
N GLU A 116 5.85 -22.09 17.14
CA GLU A 116 4.74 -21.14 17.13
C GLU A 116 4.94 -20.09 16.03
N LYS A 117 6.16 -19.56 15.88
CA LYS A 117 6.49 -18.64 14.78
C LYS A 117 6.36 -19.31 13.40
N GLU A 118 6.75 -20.57 13.28
CA GLU A 118 6.59 -21.33 12.04
C GLU A 118 5.11 -21.57 11.73
N LEU A 119 4.31 -21.96 12.73
CA LEU A 119 2.86 -22.14 12.61
C LEU A 119 2.15 -20.84 12.25
N GLU A 120 2.55 -19.74 12.87
CA GLU A 120 2.03 -18.41 12.58
C GLU A 120 2.41 -18.03 11.15
N SER A 121 3.65 -18.27 10.69
CA SER A 121 4.03 -18.03 9.30
C SER A 121 3.26 -18.86 8.25
N GLU A 122 2.65 -19.99 8.63
CA GLU A 122 1.72 -20.75 7.79
C GLU A 122 0.29 -20.16 7.81
N ARG A 123 -0.03 -19.30 8.80
CA ARG A 123 -1.36 -18.68 9.02
C ARG A 123 -1.42 -17.18 8.70
N THR A 124 -0.35 -16.41 8.88
CA THR A 124 -0.33 -14.93 8.81
C THR A 124 0.00 -14.37 7.44
N ASP A 125 -0.48 -14.99 6.38
CA ASP A 125 -0.61 -14.24 5.13
C ASP A 125 -1.80 -13.31 5.30
N ASN A 126 -1.54 -12.04 5.67
CA ASN A 126 -2.56 -11.00 5.72
C ASN A 126 -3.37 -11.05 4.42
N ILE A 127 -4.61 -11.52 4.52
CA ILE A 127 -5.41 -12.03 3.41
C ILE A 127 -5.95 -10.83 2.62
N ILE A 128 -5.09 -10.16 1.85
CA ILE A 128 -5.54 -9.34 0.74
C ILE A 128 -5.80 -10.32 -0.40
N THR A 129 -7.06 -10.71 -0.55
CA THR A 129 -7.46 -11.55 -1.69
C THR A 129 -7.67 -10.72 -2.94
N VAL A 130 -7.82 -11.40 -4.07
CA VAL A 130 -8.24 -10.79 -5.33
C VAL A 130 -9.57 -10.05 -5.17
N GLU A 131 -10.49 -10.57 -4.35
CA GLU A 131 -11.82 -9.97 -4.13
C GLU A 131 -11.75 -8.60 -3.47
N SER A 132 -10.72 -8.33 -2.65
CA SER A 132 -10.49 -7.01 -2.04
C SER A 132 -10.31 -5.89 -3.08
N PHE A 133 -9.95 -6.24 -4.32
CA PHE A 133 -9.78 -5.30 -5.44
C PHE A 133 -11.03 -5.17 -6.32
N ASN A 134 -12.08 -5.97 -6.14
CA ASN A 134 -13.28 -5.93 -6.98
C ASN A 134 -13.90 -4.52 -7.07
N PRO A 135 -14.09 -3.77 -5.96
CA PRO A 135 -14.67 -2.42 -6.04
C PRO A 135 -13.83 -1.45 -6.88
N ILE A 136 -12.50 -1.62 -6.86
CA ILE A 136 -11.57 -0.80 -7.65
C ILE A 136 -11.62 -1.23 -9.11
N LYS A 137 -11.66 -2.53 -9.37
CA LYS A 137 -11.76 -3.09 -10.71
C LYS A 137 -13.04 -2.64 -11.41
N GLU A 138 -14.18 -2.66 -10.72
CA GLU A 138 -15.46 -2.18 -11.25
C GLU A 138 -15.39 -0.71 -11.68
N LYS A 139 -14.75 0.14 -10.88
CA LYS A 139 -14.54 1.57 -11.20
C LYS A 139 -13.62 1.79 -12.42
N LEU A 140 -12.71 0.85 -12.68
CA LEU A 140 -11.73 0.91 -13.76
C LEU A 140 -12.06 -0.01 -14.95
N THR A 141 -13.32 -0.44 -15.06
CA THR A 141 -13.81 -1.28 -16.16
C THR A 141 -14.40 -0.43 -17.28
N GLY A 142 -14.24 -0.87 -18.53
CA GLY A 142 -14.78 -0.18 -19.71
C GLY A 142 -14.10 1.16 -19.98
N ASN A 143 -14.86 2.12 -20.53
CA ASN A 143 -14.36 3.45 -20.91
C ASN A 143 -14.29 4.43 -19.73
N TRP A 144 -13.78 3.98 -18.59
CA TRP A 144 -13.70 4.80 -17.37
C TRP A 144 -12.89 6.10 -17.58
N ARG A 145 -11.92 6.11 -18.50
CA ARG A 145 -11.12 7.30 -18.85
C ARG A 145 -11.98 8.41 -19.46
N GLU A 146 -12.86 8.07 -20.40
CA GLU A 146 -13.76 9.04 -21.03
C GLU A 146 -14.73 9.64 -20.01
N ILE A 147 -15.22 8.79 -19.09
CA ILE A 147 -16.06 9.23 -17.97
C ILE A 147 -15.26 10.17 -17.05
N TYR A 148 -14.03 9.80 -16.72
CA TYR A 148 -13.14 10.59 -15.88
C TYR A 148 -12.87 11.99 -16.45
N ASP A 149 -12.64 12.08 -17.77
CA ASP A 149 -12.37 13.35 -18.44
C ASP A 149 -13.56 14.33 -18.38
N GLN A 150 -14.78 13.80 -18.30
CA GLN A 150 -16.00 14.60 -18.14
C GLN A 150 -16.24 15.06 -16.69
N LEU A 151 -15.52 14.52 -15.70
CA LEU A 151 -15.70 14.89 -14.30
C LEU A 151 -15.15 16.29 -14.01
N ASP A 152 -15.88 17.04 -13.17
CA ASP A 152 -15.33 18.25 -12.57
C ASP A 152 -14.25 17.92 -11.53
N TYR A 153 -13.58 18.98 -11.06
CA TYR A 153 -12.50 18.85 -10.08
C TYR A 153 -12.89 18.14 -8.78
N SER A 154 -14.09 18.39 -8.24
CA SER A 154 -14.55 17.78 -6.99
C SER A 154 -14.74 16.27 -7.19
N HIS A 155 -15.38 15.90 -8.29
CA HIS A 155 -15.63 14.51 -8.65
C HIS A 155 -14.34 13.76 -9.00
N ARG A 156 -13.37 14.37 -9.69
CA ARG A 156 -12.04 13.78 -9.92
C ARG A 156 -11.30 13.49 -8.62
N LYS A 157 -11.36 14.41 -7.66
CA LYS A 157 -10.78 14.23 -6.33
C LYS A 157 -11.46 13.10 -5.56
N ALA A 158 -12.78 13.02 -5.62
CA ALA A 158 -13.55 11.94 -5.00
C ALA A 158 -13.23 10.58 -5.63
N PHE A 159 -13.11 10.53 -6.96
CA PHE A 159 -12.71 9.34 -7.71
C PHE A 159 -11.38 8.78 -7.20
N TRP A 160 -10.32 9.59 -7.18
CA TRP A 160 -9.01 9.14 -6.69
C TRP A 160 -9.02 8.75 -5.22
N LYS A 161 -9.75 9.47 -4.36
CA LYS A 161 -9.92 9.11 -2.94
C LYS A 161 -10.61 7.77 -2.73
N SER A 162 -11.44 7.34 -3.68
CA SER A 162 -12.12 6.04 -3.61
C SER A 162 -11.26 4.86 -4.06
N ILE A 163 -10.11 5.13 -4.69
CA ILE A 163 -9.22 4.11 -5.28
C ILE A 163 -7.88 4.05 -4.57
N ILE A 164 -7.34 5.20 -4.16
CA ILE A 164 -5.96 5.35 -3.69
C ILE A 164 -5.95 5.68 -2.20
N LYS A 165 -5.28 4.83 -1.42
CA LYS A 165 -4.99 5.05 -0.01
C LYS A 165 -3.86 6.06 0.15
N GLU A 166 -2.74 5.81 -0.52
CA GLU A 166 -1.50 6.55 -0.35
C GLU A 166 -0.74 6.71 -1.67
N ILE A 167 -0.08 7.85 -1.87
CA ILE A 167 0.83 8.11 -2.98
C ILE A 167 2.23 8.29 -2.39
N CYS A 168 3.17 7.51 -2.89
CA CYS A 168 4.55 7.47 -2.43
C CYS A 168 5.44 8.30 -3.36
N LEU A 169 6.39 9.01 -2.75
CA LEU A 169 7.38 9.81 -3.46
C LEU A 169 8.76 9.21 -3.23
N ASP A 170 9.62 9.34 -4.23
CA ASP A 170 11.02 8.98 -4.12
C ASP A 170 11.77 9.99 -3.22
N PRO A 171 12.55 9.55 -2.21
CA PRO A 171 13.23 10.44 -1.27
C PRO A 171 14.22 11.43 -1.92
N ASP A 172 14.87 11.00 -3.01
CA ASP A 172 15.98 11.73 -3.64
C ASP A 172 15.49 12.65 -4.76
N THR A 173 14.66 12.12 -5.66
CA THR A 173 14.15 12.82 -6.84
C THR A 173 12.86 13.60 -6.60
N HIS A 174 12.14 13.28 -5.51
CA HIS A 174 10.81 13.80 -5.16
C HIS A 174 9.75 13.58 -6.24
N LYS A 175 10.01 12.69 -7.18
CA LYS A 175 9.05 12.22 -8.17
C LYS A 175 8.15 11.15 -7.56
N ILE A 176 7.03 10.87 -8.22
CA ILE A 176 6.12 9.81 -7.81
C ILE A 176 6.81 8.48 -8.07
N SER A 177 6.94 7.66 -7.03
CA SER A 177 7.52 6.32 -7.11
C SER A 177 6.47 5.23 -7.19
N GLY A 178 5.26 5.49 -6.68
CA GLY A 178 4.13 4.56 -6.74
C GLY A 178 2.96 5.02 -5.88
N PHE A 179 1.98 4.13 -5.69
CA PHE A 179 0.83 4.35 -4.82
C PHE A 179 0.29 3.03 -4.28
N LYS A 180 -0.51 3.13 -3.21
CA LYS A 180 -1.20 2.00 -2.57
C LYS A 180 -2.69 2.13 -2.81
N PHE A 181 -3.32 1.04 -3.22
CA PHE A 181 -4.76 0.95 -3.38
C PHE A 181 -5.49 0.99 -2.03
N LEU A 182 -6.69 1.55 -2.05
CA LEU A 182 -7.64 1.53 -0.94
C LEU A 182 -8.45 0.22 -0.99
N VAL A 183 -7.85 -0.86 -0.48
CA VAL A 183 -8.51 -2.17 -0.41
C VAL A 183 -9.27 -2.34 0.91
N ASN A 184 -10.49 -2.87 0.82
CA ASN A 184 -11.26 -3.28 1.99
C ASN A 184 -10.66 -4.59 2.53
N GLY A 185 -10.07 -4.53 3.72
CA GLY A 185 -9.30 -5.65 4.32
C GLY A 185 -8.14 -5.20 5.19
N CYS A 186 -7.72 -3.93 5.11
CA CYS A 186 -6.83 -3.35 6.12
C CYS A 186 -7.62 -3.06 7.40
N SER A 187 -7.57 -3.96 8.37
CA SER A 187 -7.78 -3.60 9.77
C SER A 187 -6.81 -2.46 10.13
N ASN A 188 -7.33 -1.39 10.72
CA ASN A 188 -6.53 -0.30 11.28
C ASN A 188 -5.63 -0.79 12.41
#